data_AF-A0A3N2KJK1-F1
#
_entry.id   AF-A0A3N2KJK1-F1
#
_cell.length_a   1.000
_cell.length_b   1.000
_cell.length_c   1.000
_cell.angle_alpha   90.00
_cell.angle_beta   90.00
_cell.angle_gamma   90.00
#
_symmetry.space_group_name_H-M   'P 1'
#
loop_
_entity.id
_entity.type
_entity.pdbx_description
1 polymer ?
#
loop_
_entity_poly.entity_id
_entity_poly.type
_entity_poly.pdbx_seq_one_letter_code
_entity_poly.pdbx_strand_id
1 'polypeptide(L)'
;MDTTKELNARLEIVNLKGYRFNTPKGICTMRGFAFFIKGKGFVRFKHDLPGVPYAPCGGRKALLSILNSGGFVNYDGLEFTNPISEN
;
A
#
# COMPACT_ATOMS: atom_id res chain seq x y z
N MET A 1 -13.71 15.88 2.56
CA MET A 1 -12.68 15.18 1.76
C MET A 1 -11.46 15.07 2.65
N ASP A 2 -10.93 13.86 2.87
CA ASP A 2 -9.67 13.73 3.62
C ASP A 2 -8.56 14.49 2.88
N THR A 3 -7.86 15.38 3.58
CA THR A 3 -6.71 16.09 3.00
C THR A 3 -5.54 15.13 2.86
N THR A 4 -4.68 15.30 1.85
CA THR A 4 -3.44 14.49 1.67
C THR A 4 -2.64 14.33 2.97
N LYS A 5 -2.55 15.40 3.79
CA LYS A 5 -1.84 15.39 5.07
C LYS A 5 -2.47 14.45 6.10
N GLU A 6 -3.80 14.37 6.16
CA GLU A 6 -4.52 13.47 7.08
C GLU A 6 -4.34 12.01 6.68
N LEU A 7 -4.32 11.73 5.37
CA LEU A 7 -4.03 10.39 4.87
C LEU A 7 -2.58 10.00 5.13
N ASN A 8 -1.62 10.91 4.92
CA ASN A 8 -0.22 10.68 5.24
C ASN A 8 0.01 10.39 6.72
N ALA A 9 -0.71 11.08 7.62
CA ALA A 9 -0.62 10.84 9.06
C ALA A 9 -1.15 9.46 9.48
N ARG A 10 -2.01 8.84 8.66
CA ARG A 10 -2.59 7.50 8.89
C ARG A 10 -1.86 6.38 8.15
N LEU A 11 -0.76 6.68 7.45
CA LEU A 11 0.03 5.68 6.74
C LEU A 11 0.79 4.80 7.74
N GLU A 12 0.49 3.51 7.71
CA GLU A 12 1.19 2.50 8.48
C GLU A 12 2.01 1.61 7.54
N ILE A 13 3.22 1.25 7.94
CA ILE A 13 4.03 0.29 7.19
C ILE A 13 3.72 -1.11 7.71
N VAL A 14 3.10 -1.92 6.86
CA VAL A 14 2.69 -3.29 7.20
C VAL A 14 3.47 -4.29 6.38
N ASN A 15 3.86 -5.40 7.02
CA ASN A 15 4.52 -6.52 6.36
C ASN A 15 3.48 -7.33 5.58
N LEU A 16 3.71 -7.56 4.29
CA LEU A 16 2.83 -8.32 3.40
C LEU A 16 2.96 -9.84 3.56
N LYS A 17 3.85 -10.33 4.44
CA LYS A 17 4.00 -11.76 4.71
C LYS A 17 2.68 -12.35 5.22
N GLY A 18 2.15 -13.33 4.49
CA GLY A 18 0.88 -14.01 4.82
C GLY A 18 -0.34 -13.42 4.12
N TYR A 19 -0.24 -12.22 3.55
CA TYR A 19 -1.33 -11.60 2.81
C TYR A 19 -1.46 -12.16 1.40
N ARG A 20 -2.71 -12.45 1.02
CA ARG A 20 -3.07 -12.92 -0.32
C ARG A 20 -3.87 -11.84 -1.02
N PHE A 21 -3.48 -11.51 -2.25
CA PHE A 21 -4.15 -10.49 -3.07
C PHE A 21 -4.73 -11.13 -4.33
N ASN A 22 -5.94 -10.72 -4.69
CA ASN A 22 -6.56 -11.17 -5.93
C ASN A 22 -6.10 -10.32 -7.09
N THR A 23 -5.46 -10.93 -8.08
CA THR A 23 -5.05 -10.29 -9.32
C THR A 23 -5.87 -10.85 -10.48
N PRO A 24 -5.95 -10.18 -11.64
CA PRO A 24 -6.65 -10.73 -12.81
C PRO A 24 -6.15 -12.10 -13.26
N LYS A 25 -4.91 -12.46 -12.92
CA LYS A 25 -4.28 -13.75 -13.26
C LYS A 25 -4.39 -14.80 -12.13
N GLY A 26 -5.07 -14.48 -11.04
CA GLY A 26 -5.25 -15.36 -9.88
C GLY A 26 -4.70 -14.77 -8.58
N ILE A 27 -4.48 -15.63 -7.58
CA ILE A 27 -4.05 -15.21 -6.25
C ILE A 27 -2.53 -15.02 -6.22
N CYS A 28 -2.09 -13.82 -5.84
CA CYS A 28 -0.68 -13.50 -5.64
C CYS A 28 -0.37 -13.34 -4.14
N THR A 29 0.76 -13.92 -3.71
CA THR A 29 1.34 -13.69 -2.39
C THR A 29 2.59 -12.84 -2.53
N MET A 30 2.60 -11.71 -1.86
CA MET A 30 3.69 -10.75 -1.91
C MET A 30 4.59 -10.92 -0.69
N ARG A 31 5.91 -10.73 -0.87
CA ARG A 31 6.86 -10.62 0.24
C ARG A 31 7.39 -9.20 0.25
N GLY A 32 7.39 -8.55 1.41
CA GLY A 32 7.89 -7.19 1.54
C GLY A 32 7.02 -6.36 2.48
N PHE A 33 7.05 -5.05 2.27
CA PHE A 33 6.29 -4.09 3.06
C PHE A 33 5.48 -3.22 2.12
N ALA A 34 4.32 -2.77 2.57
CA ALA A 34 3.50 -1.80 1.87
C ALA A 34 2.91 -0.79 2.87
N PHE A 35 2.34 0.27 2.31
CA PHE A 35 1.55 1.22 3.07
C PHE A 35 0.12 0.72 3.24
N PHE A 36 -0.39 0.84 4.46
CA PHE A 36 -1.75 0.52 4.86
C PHE A 36 -2.38 1.73 5.53
N ILE A 37 -3.64 1.99 5.23
CA ILE A 37 -4.45 2.98 5.94
C ILE A 37 -5.64 2.26 6.56
N LYS A 38 -5.70 2.29 7.90
CA LYS A 38 -6.81 1.70 8.66
C LYS A 38 -8.15 2.26 8.18
N GLY A 39 -9.06 1.37 7.78
CA GLY A 39 -10.38 1.70 7.25
C GLY A 39 -10.44 1.98 5.75
N LYS A 40 -9.31 1.98 5.03
CA LYS A 40 -9.27 2.06 3.55
C LYS A 40 -8.66 0.82 2.92
N GLY A 41 -7.47 0.43 3.37
CA GLY A 41 -6.73 -0.72 2.82
C GLY A 41 -5.27 -0.41 2.50
N PHE A 42 -4.64 -1.28 1.71
CA PHE A 42 -3.27 -1.08 1.24
C PHE A 42 -3.20 -0.13 0.06
N VAL A 43 -2.23 0.77 0.06
CA VAL A 43 -2.02 1.74 -1.02
C VAL A 43 -1.47 1.02 -2.26
N ARG A 44 -2.02 1.35 -3.43
CA ARG A 44 -1.49 0.99 -4.75
C ARG A 44 -1.50 2.19 -5.69
N PHE A 45 -0.71 2.15 -6.75
CA PHE A 45 -0.82 3.11 -7.85
C PHE A 45 -1.87 2.64 -8.86
N LYS A 46 -2.66 3.58 -9.41
CA LYS A 46 -3.69 3.29 -10.43
C LYS A 46 -3.11 2.69 -11.71
N HIS A 47 -1.89 3.10 -12.07
CA HIS A 47 -1.21 2.65 -13.29
C HIS A 47 -0.51 1.29 -13.13
N ASP A 48 -0.41 0.78 -11.89
CA ASP A 48 0.28 -0.46 -11.58
C ASP A 48 -0.62 -1.68 -11.82
N LEU A 49 -0.06 -2.88 -11.62
CA LEU A 49 -0.82 -4.12 -11.74
C LEU A 49 -2.04 -4.11 -10.79
N PRO A 50 -3.24 -4.34 -11.33
CA PRO A 50 -4.45 -4.32 -10.51
C PRO A 50 -4.45 -5.45 -9.49
N GLY A 51 -4.92 -5.11 -8.29
CA GLY A 51 -5.08 -6.02 -7.17
C GLY A 51 -3.89 -6.07 -6.21
N VAL A 52 -2.72 -5.56 -6.62
CA VAL A 52 -1.48 -5.66 -5.83
C VAL A 52 -1.16 -4.32 -5.18
N PRO A 53 -0.76 -4.29 -3.89
CA PRO A 53 -0.33 -3.07 -3.23
C PRO A 53 1.05 -2.62 -3.71
N TYR A 54 1.34 -1.33 -3.54
CA TYR A 54 2.67 -0.78 -3.79
C TYR A 54 3.67 -1.32 -2.77
N ALA A 55 4.59 -2.15 -3.23
CA ALA A 55 5.65 -2.74 -2.43
C ALA A 55 7.01 -2.49 -3.10
N PRO A 56 7.75 -1.44 -2.70
CA PRO A 56 9.03 -1.12 -3.31
C PRO A 56 10.08 -2.19 -2.99
N CYS A 57 10.99 -2.47 -3.93
CA CYS A 57 12.10 -3.42 -3.74
C CYS A 57 13.01 -3.04 -2.54
N GLY A 58 13.10 -1.75 -2.21
CA GLY A 58 13.81 -1.27 -1.01
C GLY A 58 13.11 -1.58 0.33
N GLY A 59 11.94 -2.24 0.28
CA GLY A 59 11.19 -2.71 1.44
C GLY A 59 10.87 -1.60 2.45
N ARG A 60 10.99 -1.94 3.74
CA ARG A 60 10.69 -1.00 4.84
C ARG A 60 11.52 0.28 4.78
N LYS A 61 12.78 0.23 4.34
CA LYS A 61 13.65 1.42 4.30
C LYS A 61 13.17 2.44 3.28
N ALA A 62 12.73 1.99 2.11
CA ALA A 62 12.15 2.87 1.09
C ALA A 62 10.86 3.54 1.60
N LEU A 63 9.98 2.77 2.24
CA LEU A 63 8.73 3.28 2.82
C LEU A 63 8.98 4.29 3.95
N LEU A 64 9.93 4.00 4.84
CA LEU A 64 10.34 4.93 5.90
C LEU A 64 10.89 6.22 5.33
N SER A 65 11.67 6.16 4.25
CA SER A 65 12.18 7.36 3.58
C SER A 65 11.04 8.23 3.03
N ILE A 66 9.99 7.62 2.48
CA ILE A 66 8.80 8.34 1.99
C ILE A 66 8.06 9.00 3.15
N LEU A 67 7.82 8.28 4.25
CA LEU A 67 7.20 8.87 5.45
C LEU A 67 8.01 10.02 6.03
N ASN A 68 9.34 9.84 6.12
CA ASN A 68 10.23 10.86 6.66
C ASN A 68 10.28 12.13 5.79
N SER A 69 10.05 12.00 4.48
CA SER A 69 9.89 13.13 3.57
C SER A 69 8.49 13.79 3.64
N GLY A 70 7.59 13.30 4.50
CA GLY A 70 6.24 13.85 4.67
C GLY A 70 5.12 13.06 3.97
N GLY A 71 5.41 11.88 3.43
CA GLY A 71 4.45 10.98 2.79
C GLY A 71 4.23 11.27 1.31
N PHE A 72 3.01 11.02 0.81
CA PHE A 72 2.66 11.25 -0.58
C PHE A 72 2.34 12.72 -0.85
N VAL A 73 2.64 13.17 -2.08
CA VAL A 73 2.34 14.54 -2.54
C VAL A 73 0.83 14.73 -2.79
N ASN A 74 0.18 13.70 -3.33
CA ASN A 74 -1.28 13.63 -3.49
C ASN A 74 -1.72 12.16 -3.62
N TYR A 75 -3.02 11.93 -3.52
CA TYR A 75 -3.65 10.61 -3.64
C TYR A 75 -4.45 10.44 -4.94
N ASP A 76 -4.36 11.38 -5.88
CA ASP A 76 -5.17 11.34 -7.11
C ASP A 76 -4.82 10.12 -7.99
N GLY A 77 -3.53 9.78 -8.05
CA GLY A 77 -3.01 8.58 -8.73
C GLY A 77 -3.00 7.31 -7.88
N LEU A 78 -3.54 7.35 -6.67
CA LEU A 78 -3.51 6.23 -5.72
C LEU A 78 -4.88 5.59 -5.58
N GLU A 79 -4.86 4.29 -5.31
CA GLU A 79 -6.03 3.48 -4.96
C GLU A 79 -5.74 2.63 -3.74
N PHE A 80 -6.79 2.07 -3.16
CA PHE A 80 -6.69 1.17 -2.02
C PHE A 80 -7.14 -0.23 -2.44
N THR A 81 -6.36 -1.24 -2.06
CA THR A 81 -6.67 -2.65 -2.27
C THR A 81 -6.67 -3.38 -0.94
N ASN A 82 -7.61 -4.29 -0.77
CA ASN A 82 -7.70 -5.12 0.42
C ASN A 82 -7.26 -6.55 0.07
N PRO A 83 -6.58 -7.25 0.99
CA PRO A 83 -6.27 -8.65 0.83
C PRO A 83 -7.57 -9.48 0.83
N ILE A 84 -7.55 -10.60 0.12
CA ILE A 84 -8.65 -11.58 0.15
C ILE A 84 -8.60 -12.50 1.37
N SER A 85 -7.42 -12.64 1.97
CA SER A 85 -7.23 -13.38 3.22
C SER A 85 -5.99 -12.83 3.92
N GLU A 86 -6.13 -12.65 5.23
CA GLU A 86 -5.06 -12.45 6.19
C GLU A 86 -4.81 -13.81 6.83
N ASN A 87 -3.55 -14.23 7.00
CA ASN A 87 -3.19 -15.55 7.51
C ASN A 87 -2.38 -15.44 8.80
#